data_AF-A0A257GTQ1-F1
#
_entry.id   AF-A0A257GTQ1-F1
#
_cell.length_a   1.000
_cell.length_b   1.000
_cell.length_c   1.000
_cell.angle_alpha   90.00
_cell.angle_beta   90.00
_cell.angle_gamma   90.00
#
_symmetry.space_group_name_H-M   'P 1'
#
loop_
_entity.id
_entity.type
_entity.pdbx_description
1 polymer ?
#
loop_
_entity_poly.entity_id
_entity_poly.type
_entity_poly.pdbx_seq_one_letter_code
_entity_poly.pdbx_strand_id
1 'polypeptide(L)'
;MNEGSSPAVAQPTSRYPLPYAFARTQQLLLENHNGELTLWLHGLDTGPQAGGVSEVLRKYAVQNFATEPLEQLRQRISAAYAQ
;
A
#
# COMPACT_ATOMS: atom_id res chain seq x y z
N MET A 1 -26.73 -22.05 -3.85
CA MET A 1 -25.56 -22.16 -2.94
C MET A 1 -25.02 -20.75 -2.82
N ASN A 2 -25.07 -20.20 -1.62
CA ASN A 2 -24.83 -18.78 -1.35
C ASN A 2 -23.32 -18.53 -1.32
N GLU A 3 -22.77 -17.88 -2.35
CA GLU A 3 -21.47 -17.23 -2.24
C GLU A 3 -21.71 -15.85 -1.63
N GLY A 4 -21.40 -15.74 -0.34
CA GLY A 4 -21.61 -14.56 0.45
C GLY A 4 -20.98 -13.35 -0.20
N SER A 5 -21.81 -12.34 -0.45
CA SER A 5 -21.37 -11.00 -0.78
C SER A 5 -20.43 -10.52 0.32
N SER A 6 -19.12 -10.54 0.06
CA SER A 6 -18.13 -9.82 0.85
C SER A 6 -18.57 -8.36 0.94
N PRO A 7 -18.48 -7.72 2.13
CA PRO A 7 -18.92 -6.35 2.29
C PRO A 7 -18.14 -5.49 1.29
N ALA A 8 -18.87 -4.68 0.54
CA ALA A 8 -18.32 -3.67 -0.36
C ALA A 8 -17.62 -2.60 0.48
N VAL A 9 -16.43 -2.92 1.01
CA VAL A 9 -15.44 -1.89 1.34
C VAL A 9 -15.23 -1.13 0.04
N ALA A 10 -15.38 0.19 0.05
CA ALA A 10 -15.20 1.00 -1.15
C ALA A 10 -13.74 0.85 -1.61
N GLN A 11 -13.50 -0.04 -2.56
CA GLN A 11 -12.17 -0.32 -3.07
C GLN A 11 -11.75 0.85 -3.96
N PRO A 12 -10.57 1.44 -3.75
CA PRO A 12 -10.13 2.54 -4.60
C PRO A 12 -10.04 2.07 -6.04
N THR A 13 -10.50 2.88 -7.00
CA THR A 13 -10.40 2.53 -8.44
C THR A 13 -8.99 2.70 -8.98
N SER A 14 -8.13 3.47 -8.30
CA SER A 14 -6.73 3.68 -8.68
C SER A 14 -5.84 2.49 -8.29
N ARG A 15 -4.94 2.10 -9.21
CA ARG A 15 -3.88 1.10 -8.98
C ARG A 15 -2.99 1.46 -7.79
N TYR A 16 -2.69 2.75 -7.64
CA TYR A 16 -1.89 3.30 -6.55
C TYR A 16 -2.70 4.38 -5.83
N PRO A 17 -3.46 4.03 -4.77
CA PRO A 17 -4.35 4.96 -4.09
C PRO A 17 -3.64 5.96 -3.16
N LEU A 18 -2.35 5.77 -2.87
CA LEU A 18 -1.58 6.71 -2.07
C LEU A 18 -1.09 7.90 -2.92
N PRO A 19 -0.84 9.07 -2.31
CA PRO A 19 -0.12 10.14 -2.97
C PRO A 19 1.36 9.79 -3.14
N TYR A 20 1.96 10.09 -4.30
CA TYR A 20 3.38 9.88 -4.56
C TYR A 20 4.28 10.49 -3.47
N ALA A 21 4.00 11.73 -3.05
CA ALA A 21 4.80 12.42 -2.03
C ALA A 21 4.79 11.68 -0.68
N PHE A 22 3.63 11.13 -0.28
CA PHE A 22 3.50 10.34 0.94
C PHE A 22 4.23 8.99 0.79
N ALA A 23 3.98 8.27 -0.30
CA ALA A 23 4.64 7.01 -0.62
C ALA A 23 6.16 7.15 -0.60
N ARG A 24 6.68 8.23 -1.20
CA ARG A 24 8.10 8.52 -1.27
C ARG A 24 8.70 8.99 0.06
N THR A 25 7.97 9.73 0.88
CA THR A 25 8.48 10.20 2.18
C THR A 25 8.48 9.06 3.20
N GLN A 26 7.37 8.33 3.26
CA GLN A 26 7.18 7.21 4.18
C GLN A 26 7.77 5.91 3.65
N GLN A 27 8.32 5.85 2.42
CA GLN A 27 8.83 4.60 1.81
C GLN A 27 7.78 3.48 1.86
N LEU A 28 6.55 3.79 1.49
CA LEU A 28 5.42 2.87 1.46
C LEU A 28 4.77 2.90 0.08
N LEU A 29 4.42 1.74 -0.46
CA LEU A 29 3.63 1.66 -1.69
C LEU A 29 2.40 0.82 -1.41
N LEU A 30 1.23 1.43 -1.56
CA LEU A 30 -0.03 0.69 -1.55
C LEU A 30 -0.37 0.37 -3.00
N GLU A 31 -0.40 -0.92 -3.32
CA GLU A 31 -0.76 -1.42 -4.64
C GLU A 31 -2.12 -2.09 -4.55
N ASN A 32 -3.02 -1.73 -5.47
CA ASN A 32 -4.32 -2.34 -5.60
C ASN A 32 -4.31 -3.34 -6.77
N HIS A 33 -4.54 -4.61 -6.47
CA HIS A 33 -4.65 -5.68 -7.45
C HIS A 33 -6.09 -6.22 -7.46
N ASN A 34 -6.92 -5.74 -8.39
CA ASN A 34 -8.32 -6.14 -8.52
C ASN A 34 -9.15 -6.03 -7.22
N GLY A 35 -8.79 -5.08 -6.34
CA GLY A 35 -9.41 -4.91 -5.03
C GLY A 35 -8.56 -5.41 -3.86
N GLU A 36 -7.57 -6.25 -4.13
CA GLU A 36 -6.62 -6.70 -3.13
C GLU A 36 -5.53 -5.67 -2.90
N LEU A 37 -5.57 -5.05 -1.72
CA LEU A 37 -4.61 -4.04 -1.32
C LEU A 37 -3.37 -4.69 -0.71
N THR A 38 -2.23 -4.50 -1.37
CA THR A 38 -0.91 -4.95 -0.92
C THR A 38 -0.07 -3.75 -0.50
N LEU A 39 0.33 -3.71 0.76
CA LEU A 39 1.23 -2.69 1.29
C LEU A 39 2.67 -3.19 1.20
N TRP A 40 3.46 -2.56 0.34
CA TRP A 40 4.89 -2.75 0.22
C TRP A 40 5.64 -1.77 1.14
N LEU A 41 6.56 -2.27 1.95
CA LEU A 41 7.31 -1.48 2.94
C LEU A 41 8.76 -1.96 3.11
N HIS A 42 9.65 -1.06 3.54
CA HIS A 42 11.04 -1.42 3.82
C HIS A 42 11.21 -1.86 5.27
N GLY A 43 10.72 -3.05 5.58
CA GLY A 43 10.82 -3.67 6.92
C GLY A 43 9.92 -3.03 7.98
N LEU A 44 9.60 -3.81 9.02
CA LEU A 44 8.81 -3.38 10.18
C LEU A 44 9.67 -2.77 11.30
N ASP A 45 10.89 -2.35 10.99
CA ASP A 45 11.76 -1.71 11.99
C ASP A 45 11.09 -0.45 12.53
N THR A 46 11.15 -0.29 13.86
CA THR A 46 10.39 0.67 14.68
C THR A 46 10.83 2.13 14.51
N GLY A 47 11.17 2.52 13.29
CA GLY A 47 11.56 3.87 12.91
C GLY A 47 10.37 4.74 12.46
N PRO A 48 10.64 5.87 11.78
CA PRO A 48 9.63 6.84 11.33
C PRO A 48 8.56 6.26 10.37
N GLN A 49 8.78 5.05 9.85
CA GLN A 49 7.86 4.30 9.01
C GLN A 49 6.55 3.91 9.74
N ALA A 50 6.61 3.70 11.06
CA ALA A 50 5.47 3.19 11.83
C ALA A 50 4.25 4.12 11.80
N GLY A 51 4.48 5.44 11.76
CA GLY A 51 3.43 6.45 11.64
C GLY A 51 2.74 6.38 10.28
N GLY A 52 3.51 6.27 9.20
CA GLY A 52 2.99 6.12 7.85
C GLY A 52 2.16 4.84 7.68
N VAL A 53 2.67 3.71 8.15
CA VAL A 53 1.97 2.41 8.09
C VAL A 53 0.64 2.50 8.82
N SER A 54 0.63 3.05 10.04
CA SER A 54 -0.60 3.19 10.85
C SER A 54 -1.66 4.04 10.14
N GLU A 55 -1.26 5.11 9.47
CA GLU A 55 -2.20 5.94 8.71
C GLU A 55 -2.76 5.22 7.48
N VAL A 56 -1.94 4.44 6.79
CA VAL A 56 -2.40 3.62 5.65
C VAL A 56 -3.40 2.57 6.13
N LEU A 57 -3.09 1.83 7.20
CA LEU A 57 -3.98 0.80 7.74
C LEU A 57 -5.29 1.36 8.27
N ARG A 58 -5.31 2.61 8.71
CA ARG A 58 -6.53 3.29 9.14
C ARG A 58 -7.40 3.73 7.95
N LYS A 59 -6.79 4.17 6.85
CA LYS A 59 -7.49 4.69 5.67
C LYS A 59 -7.88 3.59 4.69
N TYR A 60 -7.12 2.49 4.65
CA TYR A 60 -7.23 1.44 3.64
C TYR A 60 -7.23 0.06 4.30
N ALA A 61 -8.12 -0.81 3.83
CA ALA A 61 -8.18 -2.21 4.25
C ALA A 61 -7.07 -3.03 3.54
N VAL A 62 -5.83 -2.87 3.99
CA VAL A 62 -4.69 -3.64 3.48
C VAL A 62 -4.90 -5.12 3.79
N GLN A 63 -4.81 -5.95 2.74
CA GLN A 63 -4.98 -7.40 2.84
C GLN A 63 -3.63 -8.12 2.94
N ASN A 64 -2.62 -7.61 2.23
CA ASN A 64 -1.30 -8.22 2.14
C ASN A 64 -0.21 -7.23 2.54
N PHE A 65 0.83 -7.74 3.21
CA PHE A 65 2.03 -6.98 3.53
C PHE A 65 3.23 -7.65 2.88
N ALA A 66 4.01 -6.86 2.16
CA ALA A 66 5.22 -7.34 1.51
C ALA A 66 6.39 -6.43 1.90
N THR A 67 7.52 -7.04 2.21
CA THR A 67 8.73 -6.31 2.55
C THR A 67 9.72 -6.34 1.40
N GLU A 68 10.23 -5.17 1.02
CA GLU A 68 11.27 -5.03 0.00
C GLU A 68 12.46 -4.22 0.53
N PRO A 69 13.68 -4.48 0.04
CA PRO A 69 14.83 -3.61 0.27
C PRO A 69 14.54 -2.16 -0.13
N LEU A 70 15.09 -1.20 0.61
CA LEU A 70 14.79 0.22 0.47
C LEU A 70 15.00 0.70 -0.95
N GLU A 71 16.10 0.27 -1.57
CA GLU A 71 16.46 0.66 -2.93
C GLU A 71 15.45 0.16 -3.96
N GLN A 72 15.02 -1.10 -3.84
CA GLN A 72 14.01 -1.70 -4.72
C GLN A 72 12.65 -1.04 -4.52
N LEU A 73 12.24 -0.83 -3.26
CA LEU A 73 10.98 -0.15 -2.96
C LEU A 73 10.96 1.28 -3.50
N ARG A 74 12.08 2.00 -3.39
CA ARG A 74 12.25 3.35 -3.95
C ARG A 74 12.10 3.36 -5.46
N GLN A 75 12.69 2.40 -6.16
CA GLN A 75 12.57 2.28 -7.60
C GLN A 75 11.14 1.93 -7.99
N ARG A 76 10.52 0.97 -7.28
CA ARG A 76 9.13 0.55 -7.49
C ARG A 76 8.15 1.71 -7.33
N ILE A 77 8.27 2.50 -6.26
CA ILE A 77 7.48 3.71 -6.05
C ILE A 77 7.67 4.66 -7.23
N SER A 78 8.92 4.94 -7.64
CA SER A 78 9.15 5.87 -8.75
C SER A 78 8.54 5.37 -10.06
N ALA A 79 8.66 4.08 -10.37
CA ALA A 79 8.13 3.48 -11.58
C ALA A 79 6.59 3.46 -11.59
N ALA A 80 5.97 3.14 -10.44
CA ALA A 80 4.52 3.08 -10.27
C ALA A 80 3.81 4.40 -10.59
N TYR A 81 4.40 5.54 -10.21
CA TYR A 81 3.83 6.89 -10.44
C TYR A 81 4.38 7.60 -11.69
N ALA A 82 5.33 6.99 -12.41
CA ALA A 82 5.83 7.53 -13.68
C ALA A 82 4.96 7.15 -14.89
N GLN A 83 3.89 6.39 -14.66
CA GLN A 83 2.95 5.87 -15.66
C GLN A 83 1.82 6.87 -15.97
#